data_AF-L7FL97-F1
#
_entry.id   AF-L7FL97-F1
#
_cell.length_a   1.000
_cell.length_b   1.000
_cell.length_c   1.000
_cell.angle_alpha   90.00
_cell.angle_beta   90.00
_cell.angle_gamma   90.00
#
_symmetry.space_group_name_H-M   'P 1'
#
loop_
_entity.id
_entity.type
_entity.pdbx_description
1 polymer ?
#
loop_
_entity_poly.entity_id
_entity_poly.type
_entity_poly.pdbx_seq_one_letter_code
_entity_poly.pdbx_strand_id
1 'polypeptide(L)'
;MAIRQLLILTIALFLVIVKTEVLCSPGCINGCSANYTCAYECKEGYDDDNTCDHCERTNQYDYSSPVYLQNDDLKCVKFAQKVEKNELSDWLPAEEHIEEIYIGKTKELTLDSNSYVDFSFCYYRQKYRQGKWFKMDVTKIQKDHISIEINKTDSTDEQVDLFVDGTNSQYYAPNPFCFIHFFSNKTNYNTIGRFPFVIREGTDLNQTIYYYFFANIRGHTNKLSCSLTFKEDDNLQIIENFNIKQDFFNELSMDLTKKTTLVIPFEQIGYYAYSACMPSVFMKAMLFTLEYKGRGYVFIDTRAANRVVYLNQLYMEYADDGNVLERSCKKYSVGKKLDIELSREDDGNTHQGNGIHVRLDNTTDRHYLSFLSENYRVEIKMTLSIICPNDCNAEKGFGRCDTELGECVCKNGYGGDDCHLLCYYNNIWQIPAESNLCYFGSKDCDQYCQCTNGKSVNNHMCVTAECRNGDLGYGDECKLDTEGCDGGCHCDDKMNYSSYGGVCVSGKCGNGKIDKYYESNGKYIRTEECDGGVNCNIICQCIEGFITSPDDPFSCI
;
A
#
# COMPACT_ATOMS: atom_id res chain seq x y z
N MET A 1 3.21 9.20 63.98
CA MET A 1 2.10 9.64 63.09
C MET A 1 2.42 9.44 61.61
N ALA A 2 3.65 9.70 61.15
CA ALA A 2 4.08 9.56 59.76
C ALA A 2 3.99 8.14 59.16
N ILE A 3 4.25 7.09 59.94
CA ILE A 3 4.21 5.69 59.45
C ILE A 3 2.78 5.26 59.05
N ARG A 4 1.75 5.75 59.74
CA ARG A 4 0.34 5.48 59.40
C ARG A 4 -0.06 6.13 58.08
N GLN A 5 0.45 7.34 57.79
CA GLN A 5 0.17 8.01 56.52
C GLN A 5 0.87 7.34 55.35
N LEU A 6 2.11 6.86 55.53
CA LEU A 6 2.84 6.13 54.49
C LEU A 6 2.18 4.78 54.15
N LEU A 7 1.63 4.08 55.15
CA LEU A 7 0.91 2.81 54.96
C LEU A 7 -0.44 3.02 54.24
N ILE A 8 -1.16 4.09 54.57
CA ILE A 8 -2.40 4.46 53.88
C ILE A 8 -2.10 4.88 52.44
N LEU A 9 -0.99 5.60 52.19
CA LEU A 9 -0.58 6.00 50.85
C LEU A 9 -0.16 4.81 49.99
N THR A 10 0.52 3.80 50.56
CA THR A 10 0.90 2.58 49.84
C THR A 10 -0.29 1.65 49.60
N ILE A 11 -1.24 1.55 50.54
CA ILE A 11 -2.51 0.82 50.32
C ILE A 11 -3.38 1.53 49.28
N ALA A 12 -3.40 2.87 49.28
CA ALA A 12 -4.08 3.67 48.26
C ALA A 12 -3.41 3.54 46.88
N LEU A 13 -2.06 3.52 46.81
CA LEU A 13 -1.32 3.28 45.56
C LEU A 13 -1.54 1.86 45.02
N PHE A 14 -1.68 0.85 45.89
CA PHE A 14 -2.01 -0.53 45.50
C PHE A 14 -3.48 -0.70 45.08
N LEU A 15 -4.39 0.19 45.51
CA LEU A 15 -5.79 0.22 45.05
C LEU A 15 -5.96 0.96 43.72
N VAL A 16 -4.95 1.71 43.26
CA VAL A 16 -4.84 2.24 41.89
C VAL A 16 -4.07 1.23 41.03
N ILE A 17 -4.37 -0.06 41.17
CA ILE A 17 -4.17 -0.99 40.05
C ILE A 17 -5.18 -0.54 39.01
N VAL A 18 -4.66 0.08 37.95
CA VAL A 18 -5.37 0.40 36.73
C VAL A 18 -6.16 -0.85 36.34
N LYS A 19 -7.48 -0.83 36.57
CA LYS A 19 -8.38 -1.77 35.90
C LYS A 19 -8.25 -1.43 34.42
N THR A 20 -7.33 -2.10 33.73
CA THR A 20 -7.44 -2.26 32.29
C THR A 20 -8.77 -2.96 32.08
N GLU A 21 -9.79 -2.21 31.67
CA GLU A 21 -11.07 -2.81 31.30
C GLU A 21 -10.76 -3.80 30.18
N VAL A 22 -10.93 -5.08 30.51
CA VAL A 22 -10.78 -6.14 29.54
C VAL A 22 -11.92 -5.99 28.56
N LEU A 23 -11.59 -5.67 27.30
CA LEU A 23 -12.59 -5.53 26.24
C LEU A 23 -13.20 -6.91 25.98
N CYS A 24 -14.51 -6.99 26.14
CA CYS A 24 -15.26 -8.22 25.97
C CYS A 24 -16.10 -8.22 24.70
N SER A 25 -16.17 -9.38 24.06
CA SER A 25 -17.17 -9.63 23.06
C SER A 25 -18.58 -9.64 23.68
N PRO A 26 -19.60 -9.06 23.03
CA PRO A 26 -20.99 -9.19 23.45
C PRO A 26 -21.47 -10.64 23.55
N GLY A 27 -20.83 -11.55 22.83
CA GLY A 27 -21.11 -12.99 22.83
C GLY A 27 -20.63 -13.74 24.07
N CYS A 28 -19.73 -13.18 24.89
CA CYS A 28 -19.19 -13.89 26.05
C CYS A 28 -20.25 -14.09 27.16
N ILE A 29 -20.30 -15.30 27.71
CA ILE A 29 -20.99 -15.55 28.97
C ILE A 29 -20.07 -15.15 30.13
N ASN A 30 -20.58 -14.32 31.05
CA ASN A 30 -19.92 -13.98 32.32
C ASN A 30 -18.50 -13.34 32.24
N GLY A 31 -18.22 -12.59 31.16
CA GLY A 31 -17.00 -11.77 31.04
C GLY A 31 -15.83 -12.46 30.36
N CYS A 32 -14.64 -11.85 30.44
CA CYS A 32 -13.46 -12.24 29.66
C CYS A 32 -12.24 -12.45 30.53
N SER A 33 -11.40 -13.39 30.11
CA SER A 33 -10.11 -13.68 30.72
C SER A 33 -9.00 -12.78 30.17
N ALA A 34 -9.13 -12.34 28.92
CA ALA A 34 -8.28 -11.37 28.23
C ALA A 34 -9.09 -10.61 27.18
N ASN A 35 -8.50 -9.58 26.54
CA ASN A 35 -9.20 -8.81 25.51
C ASN A 35 -9.70 -9.75 24.40
N TYR A 36 -11.01 -9.71 24.13
CA TYR A 36 -11.70 -10.56 23.14
C TYR A 36 -11.49 -12.07 23.36
N THR A 37 -11.25 -12.48 24.61
CA THR A 37 -11.14 -13.89 25.00
C THR A 37 -12.09 -14.17 26.16
N CYS A 38 -13.21 -14.82 25.87
CA CYS A 38 -14.24 -15.14 26.85
C CYS A 38 -13.69 -16.07 27.94
N ALA A 39 -14.12 -15.86 29.19
CA ALA A 39 -13.72 -16.72 30.31
C ALA A 39 -14.48 -18.06 30.34
N TYR A 40 -15.60 -18.12 29.62
CA TYR A 40 -16.54 -19.24 29.54
C TYR A 40 -17.03 -19.40 28.10
N GLU A 41 -18.01 -20.30 27.92
CA GLU A 41 -18.68 -20.57 26.64
C GLU A 41 -19.36 -19.33 26.04
N CYS A 42 -19.65 -19.41 24.73
CA CYS A 42 -20.38 -18.39 24.01
C CYS A 42 -21.90 -18.45 24.26
N LYS A 43 -22.57 -17.29 24.17
CA LYS A 43 -24.04 -17.21 24.17
C LYS A 43 -24.63 -17.92 22.94
N GLU A 44 -25.91 -18.31 23.03
CA GLU A 44 -26.65 -18.87 21.90
C GLU A 44 -26.54 -17.98 20.65
N GLY A 45 -26.26 -18.59 19.50
CA GLY A 45 -26.14 -17.92 18.21
C GLY A 45 -24.76 -17.35 17.90
N TYR A 46 -23.79 -17.54 18.79
CA TYR A 46 -22.38 -17.21 18.57
C TYR A 46 -21.55 -18.49 18.32
N ASP A 47 -20.49 -18.35 17.53
CA ASP A 47 -19.53 -19.42 17.24
C ASP A 47 -18.67 -19.69 18.49
N ASP A 48 -18.58 -20.95 18.91
CA ASP A 48 -17.88 -21.35 20.14
C ASP A 48 -16.37 -21.48 19.92
N ASP A 49 -15.72 -20.34 19.64
CA ASP A 49 -14.29 -20.22 19.32
C ASP A 49 -13.46 -19.58 20.45
N ASN A 50 -14.04 -19.45 21.65
CA ASN A 50 -13.55 -18.70 22.82
C ASN A 50 -13.48 -17.17 22.65
N THR A 51 -13.64 -16.63 21.44
CA THR A 51 -13.74 -15.17 21.22
C THR A 51 -15.19 -14.72 21.23
N CYS A 52 -16.10 -15.57 20.75
CA CYS A 52 -17.52 -15.29 20.56
C CYS A 52 -17.78 -14.01 19.73
N ASP A 53 -16.83 -13.63 18.85
CA ASP A 53 -16.92 -12.42 18.03
C ASP A 53 -17.71 -12.61 16.73
N HIS A 54 -18.13 -13.84 16.45
CA HIS A 54 -18.80 -14.22 15.23
C HIS A 54 -20.10 -14.98 15.53
N CYS A 55 -21.09 -14.82 14.67
CA CYS A 55 -22.32 -15.60 14.77
C CYS A 55 -22.09 -17.04 14.30
N GLU A 56 -22.83 -17.95 14.94
CA GLU A 56 -22.81 -19.37 14.62
C GLU A 56 -23.11 -19.61 13.14
N ARG A 57 -22.33 -20.49 12.51
CA ARG A 57 -22.48 -20.80 11.08
C ARG A 57 -23.63 -21.79 10.86
N THR A 58 -24.73 -21.32 10.28
CA THR A 58 -25.80 -22.20 9.82
C THR A 58 -25.39 -22.96 8.56
N ASN A 59 -25.54 -24.29 8.59
CA ASN A 59 -25.33 -25.13 7.41
C ASN A 59 -26.38 -24.79 6.32
N GLN A 60 -25.92 -24.48 5.11
CA GLN A 60 -26.76 -24.19 3.94
C GLN A 60 -27.71 -25.33 3.54
N TYR A 61 -27.38 -26.58 3.85
CA TYR A 61 -28.20 -27.75 3.55
C TYR A 61 -29.15 -28.12 4.69
N ASP A 62 -29.04 -27.44 5.84
CA ASP A 62 -29.96 -27.62 6.96
C ASP A 62 -31.01 -26.51 6.91
N TYR A 63 -32.20 -26.86 6.45
CA TYR A 63 -33.32 -25.94 6.37
C TYR A 63 -33.96 -25.67 7.74
N SER A 64 -33.80 -26.57 8.71
CA SER A 64 -34.46 -26.51 10.03
C SER A 64 -33.79 -25.59 11.04
N SER A 65 -32.46 -25.46 10.98
CA SER A 65 -31.71 -24.63 11.93
C SER A 65 -31.95 -23.13 11.72
N PRO A 66 -32.04 -22.30 12.78
CA PRO A 66 -32.10 -20.86 12.63
C PRO A 66 -30.84 -20.27 11.99
N VAL A 67 -30.97 -19.09 11.40
CA VAL A 67 -29.84 -18.28 10.92
C VAL A 67 -29.54 -17.18 11.93
N TYR A 68 -28.27 -16.96 12.24
CA TYR A 68 -27.85 -15.84 13.07
C TYR A 68 -27.06 -14.84 12.23
N LEU A 69 -27.50 -13.58 12.20
CA LEU A 69 -26.84 -12.48 11.51
C LEU A 69 -26.32 -11.45 12.52
N GLN A 70 -25.11 -10.95 12.30
CA GLN A 70 -24.49 -9.97 13.20
C GLN A 70 -25.01 -8.56 12.88
N ASN A 71 -25.31 -7.77 13.90
CA ASN A 71 -25.59 -6.34 13.75
C ASN A 71 -24.32 -5.49 14.01
N ASP A 72 -24.42 -4.16 13.89
CA ASP A 72 -23.29 -3.24 14.09
C ASP A 72 -22.73 -3.24 15.54
N ASP A 73 -23.55 -3.62 16.53
CA ASP A 73 -23.15 -3.82 17.94
C ASP A 73 -22.43 -5.17 18.19
N LEU A 74 -22.07 -5.91 17.13
CA LEU A 74 -21.55 -7.27 17.18
C LEU A 74 -22.52 -8.31 17.80
N LYS A 75 -23.80 -7.97 17.94
CA LYS A 75 -24.82 -8.88 18.47
C LYS A 75 -25.37 -9.80 17.39
N CYS A 76 -25.48 -11.08 17.71
CA CYS A 76 -26.10 -12.06 16.82
C CYS A 76 -27.63 -12.08 16.98
N VAL A 77 -28.33 -11.78 15.88
CA VAL A 77 -29.79 -11.71 15.79
C VAL A 77 -30.30 -12.96 15.09
N LYS A 78 -31.29 -13.62 15.71
CA LYS A 78 -31.89 -14.88 15.23
C LYS A 78 -32.95 -14.61 14.16
N PHE A 79 -32.83 -15.29 13.03
CA PHE A 79 -33.78 -15.32 11.93
C PHE A 79 -34.35 -16.74 11.77
N ALA A 80 -35.67 -16.84 11.84
CA ALA A 80 -36.39 -18.10 11.60
C ALA A 80 -36.84 -18.26 10.13
N GLN A 81 -36.95 -17.16 9.39
CA GLN A 81 -37.52 -17.14 8.04
C GLN A 81 -36.43 -17.19 6.97
N LYS A 82 -36.09 -18.40 6.53
CA LYS A 82 -35.28 -18.61 5.33
C LYS A 82 -36.16 -18.55 4.09
N VAL A 83 -35.61 -18.07 2.98
CA VAL A 83 -36.29 -18.17 1.69
C VAL A 83 -36.35 -19.64 1.27
N GLU A 84 -37.53 -20.09 0.82
CA GLU A 84 -37.72 -21.42 0.26
C GLU A 84 -37.06 -21.52 -1.12
N LYS A 85 -36.41 -22.66 -1.39
CA LYS A 85 -35.73 -22.91 -2.67
C LYS A 85 -36.68 -23.44 -3.72
N ASN A 86 -36.40 -23.14 -4.97
CA ASN A 86 -37.14 -23.65 -6.10
C ASN A 86 -36.98 -25.18 -6.20
N GLU A 87 -38.05 -25.91 -6.50
CA GLU A 87 -37.99 -27.37 -6.67
C GLU A 87 -36.98 -27.83 -7.75
N LEU A 88 -36.68 -26.95 -8.71
CA LEU A 88 -35.77 -27.19 -9.84
C LEU A 88 -34.38 -26.58 -9.63
N SER A 89 -34.12 -25.91 -8.50
CA SER A 89 -32.85 -25.20 -8.25
C SER A 89 -32.49 -25.13 -6.77
N ASP A 90 -31.30 -25.62 -6.42
CA ASP A 90 -30.79 -25.58 -5.04
C ASP A 90 -30.27 -24.21 -4.61
N TRP A 91 -30.14 -23.27 -5.55
CA TRP A 91 -29.59 -21.94 -5.31
C TRP A 91 -30.61 -20.82 -5.49
N LEU A 92 -31.50 -20.94 -6.47
CA LEU A 92 -32.53 -19.95 -6.76
C LEU A 92 -33.74 -20.16 -5.85
N PRO A 93 -34.34 -19.10 -5.29
CA PRO A 93 -35.54 -19.23 -4.48
C PRO A 93 -36.78 -19.58 -5.33
N ALA A 94 -37.86 -19.98 -4.66
CA ALA A 94 -39.17 -20.15 -5.29
C ALA A 94 -39.66 -18.83 -5.90
N GLU A 95 -40.49 -18.92 -6.96
CA GLU A 95 -40.84 -17.79 -7.82
C GLU A 95 -41.59 -16.67 -7.08
N GLU A 96 -42.38 -17.02 -6.07
CA GLU A 96 -43.09 -16.10 -5.17
C GLU A 96 -42.15 -15.18 -4.37
N HIS A 97 -40.88 -15.54 -4.24
CA HIS A 97 -39.86 -14.75 -3.55
C HIS A 97 -39.01 -13.90 -4.49
N ILE A 98 -39.26 -13.95 -5.81
CA ILE A 98 -38.52 -13.21 -6.83
C ILE A 98 -39.40 -12.12 -7.43
N GLU A 99 -39.00 -10.86 -7.25
CA GLU A 99 -39.74 -9.73 -7.83
C GLU A 99 -39.23 -9.39 -9.25
N GLU A 100 -40.13 -9.18 -10.21
CA GLU A 100 -39.73 -8.75 -11.56
C GLU A 100 -39.38 -7.26 -11.62
N ILE A 101 -38.25 -6.94 -12.25
CA ILE A 101 -37.78 -5.58 -12.52
C ILE A 101 -37.90 -5.29 -14.02
N TYR A 102 -38.30 -4.06 -14.33
CA TYR A 102 -38.38 -3.56 -15.70
C TYR A 102 -37.39 -2.40 -15.89
N ILE A 103 -36.78 -2.36 -17.07
CA ILE A 103 -35.83 -1.32 -17.45
C ILE A 103 -36.50 0.06 -17.45
N GLY A 104 -35.76 1.06 -16.97
CA GLY A 104 -36.21 2.44 -16.82
C GLY A 104 -37.19 2.66 -15.66
N LYS A 105 -37.61 1.61 -14.95
CA LYS A 105 -38.48 1.74 -13.77
C LYS A 105 -37.66 1.63 -12.49
N THR A 106 -37.91 2.55 -11.58
CA THR A 106 -37.36 2.52 -10.23
C THR A 106 -38.16 1.55 -9.36
N LYS A 107 -37.45 0.70 -8.62
CA LYS A 107 -38.00 -0.27 -7.69
C LYS A 107 -37.61 0.09 -6.27
N GLU A 108 -38.60 0.33 -5.42
CA GLU A 108 -38.37 0.54 -3.99
C GLU A 108 -38.09 -0.80 -3.29
N LEU A 109 -37.07 -0.81 -2.45
CA LEU A 109 -36.60 -1.92 -1.64
C LEU A 109 -36.63 -1.49 -0.17
N THR A 110 -37.26 -2.30 0.66
CA THR A 110 -37.19 -2.19 2.12
C THR A 110 -36.70 -3.51 2.70
N LEU A 111 -35.63 -3.46 3.50
CA LEU A 111 -35.13 -4.56 4.32
C LEU A 111 -35.34 -4.20 5.78
N ASP A 112 -35.98 -5.09 6.54
CA ASP A 112 -36.31 -4.93 7.95
C ASP A 112 -36.23 -6.27 8.68
N SER A 113 -36.46 -6.28 9.99
CA SER A 113 -36.40 -7.50 10.82
C SER A 113 -37.36 -8.63 10.39
N ASN A 114 -38.34 -8.36 9.53
CA ASN A 114 -39.26 -9.36 8.98
C ASN A 114 -38.86 -9.85 7.58
N SER A 115 -37.79 -9.30 7.02
CA SER A 115 -37.29 -9.69 5.72
C SER A 115 -36.67 -11.08 5.79
N TYR A 116 -36.88 -11.87 4.73
CA TYR A 116 -36.28 -13.19 4.62
C TYR A 116 -34.76 -13.13 4.55
N VAL A 117 -34.12 -14.23 4.94
CA VAL A 117 -32.69 -14.45 4.75
C VAL A 117 -32.43 -15.51 3.68
N ASP A 118 -31.44 -15.26 2.84
CA ASP A 118 -30.97 -16.21 1.83
C ASP A 118 -29.48 -15.98 1.53
N PHE A 119 -28.91 -16.73 0.61
CA PHE A 119 -27.52 -16.61 0.20
C PHE A 119 -27.36 -16.35 -1.29
N SER A 120 -26.32 -15.59 -1.61
CA SER A 120 -25.94 -15.27 -2.97
C SER A 120 -25.12 -16.39 -3.63
N PHE A 121 -25.07 -16.38 -4.96
CA PHE A 121 -24.11 -17.13 -5.77
C PHE A 121 -22.71 -16.49 -5.75
N CYS A 122 -22.60 -15.22 -5.35
CA CYS A 122 -21.32 -14.60 -5.04
C CYS A 122 -20.82 -15.13 -3.69
N TYR A 123 -19.54 -15.51 -3.61
CA TYR A 123 -18.95 -16.06 -2.37
C TYR A 123 -19.12 -15.09 -1.21
N TYR A 124 -19.45 -15.50 0.01
CA TYR A 124 -19.32 -14.64 1.19
C TYR A 124 -18.89 -15.49 2.38
N ARG A 125 -18.08 -14.93 3.29
CA ARG A 125 -17.63 -15.67 4.48
C ARG A 125 -18.82 -16.10 5.35
N GLN A 126 -19.74 -15.18 5.61
CA GLN A 126 -21.07 -15.48 6.13
C GLN A 126 -22.02 -15.62 4.95
N LYS A 127 -22.50 -16.84 4.74
CA LYS A 127 -23.23 -17.21 3.53
C LYS A 127 -24.64 -16.62 3.49
N TYR A 128 -25.40 -16.79 4.56
CA TYR A 128 -26.74 -16.21 4.69
C TYR A 128 -26.67 -14.70 4.94
N ARG A 129 -27.63 -13.99 4.36
CA ARG A 129 -27.75 -12.54 4.36
C ARG A 129 -29.21 -12.13 4.30
N GLN A 130 -29.52 -11.00 4.90
CA GLN A 130 -30.80 -10.34 4.76
C GLN A 130 -30.86 -9.65 3.38
N GLY A 131 -31.88 -9.94 2.60
CA GLY A 131 -31.96 -9.42 1.23
C GLY A 131 -33.25 -9.76 0.49
N LYS A 132 -33.35 -9.28 -0.75
CA LYS A 132 -34.45 -9.58 -1.66
C LYS A 132 -33.95 -9.99 -3.03
N TRP A 133 -34.70 -10.90 -3.63
CA TRP A 133 -34.43 -11.42 -4.96
C TRP A 133 -35.25 -10.70 -6.03
N PHE A 134 -34.61 -10.52 -7.17
CA PHE A 134 -35.21 -9.92 -8.34
C PHE A 134 -34.86 -10.70 -9.59
N LYS A 135 -35.70 -10.58 -10.62
CA LYS A 135 -35.39 -11.05 -11.97
C LYS A 135 -35.69 -9.97 -13.00
N MET A 136 -34.98 -10.03 -14.12
CA MET A 136 -35.19 -9.14 -15.25
C MET A 136 -35.18 -9.94 -16.54
N ASP A 137 -36.20 -9.77 -17.36
CA ASP A 137 -36.22 -10.29 -18.73
C ASP A 137 -35.24 -9.48 -19.58
N VAL A 138 -34.16 -10.14 -19.99
CA VAL A 138 -33.08 -9.49 -20.74
C VAL A 138 -33.23 -9.62 -22.25
N THR A 139 -34.26 -10.33 -22.75
CA THR A 139 -34.50 -10.46 -24.20
C THR A 139 -34.89 -9.14 -24.86
N LYS A 140 -35.31 -8.16 -24.05
CA LYS A 140 -35.73 -6.82 -24.50
C LYS A 140 -34.61 -5.79 -24.54
N ILE A 141 -33.41 -6.15 -24.05
CA ILE A 141 -32.26 -5.25 -23.98
C ILE A 141 -31.66 -5.09 -25.37
N GLN A 142 -31.52 -3.84 -25.81
CA GLN A 142 -30.94 -3.54 -27.12
C GLN A 142 -29.50 -3.07 -27.03
N LYS A 143 -29.11 -2.50 -25.89
CA LYS A 143 -27.77 -1.99 -25.65
C LYS A 143 -26.84 -3.05 -25.10
N ASP A 144 -25.54 -2.79 -25.17
CA ASP A 144 -24.50 -3.72 -24.76
C ASP A 144 -24.17 -3.65 -23.26
N HIS A 145 -24.74 -2.71 -22.50
CA HIS A 145 -24.55 -2.58 -21.05
C HIS A 145 -25.85 -2.31 -20.29
N ILE A 146 -25.84 -2.73 -19.03
CA ILE A 146 -26.86 -2.46 -18.03
C ILE A 146 -26.21 -1.65 -16.91
N SER A 147 -26.80 -0.52 -16.54
CA SER A 147 -26.47 0.17 -15.30
C SER A 147 -27.51 -0.07 -14.23
N ILE A 148 -27.01 -0.24 -13.00
CA ILE A 148 -27.81 -0.45 -11.81
C ILE A 148 -27.46 0.68 -10.86
N GLU A 149 -28.43 1.56 -10.65
CA GLU A 149 -28.33 2.70 -9.75
C GLU A 149 -28.99 2.35 -8.41
N ILE A 150 -28.23 2.50 -7.34
CA ILE A 150 -28.67 2.38 -5.95
C ILE A 150 -28.82 3.79 -5.38
N ASN A 151 -30.01 4.12 -4.89
CA ASN A 151 -30.27 5.36 -4.16
C ASN A 151 -30.79 5.02 -2.76
N LYS A 152 -30.00 5.27 -1.71
CA LYS A 152 -30.43 5.11 -0.32
C LYS A 152 -31.35 6.25 0.05
N THR A 153 -32.57 5.94 0.48
CA THR A 153 -33.60 6.94 0.79
C THR A 153 -33.78 7.15 2.29
N ASP A 154 -33.35 6.20 3.12
CA ASP A 154 -33.39 6.35 4.58
C ASP A 154 -32.28 7.30 5.09
N SER A 155 -32.66 8.17 6.03
CA SER A 155 -31.75 9.03 6.82
C SER A 155 -31.50 8.48 8.23
N THR A 156 -31.69 7.18 8.45
CA THR A 156 -31.58 6.56 9.77
C THR A 156 -30.12 6.48 10.23
N ASP A 157 -29.91 6.55 11.55
CA ASP A 157 -28.57 6.56 12.19
C ASP A 157 -27.74 5.29 11.96
N GLU A 158 -28.37 4.17 11.58
CA GLU A 158 -27.70 2.90 11.25
C GLU A 158 -27.53 2.74 9.73
N GLN A 159 -26.47 3.35 9.19
CA GLN A 159 -26.09 3.18 7.79
C GLN A 159 -25.47 1.79 7.56
N VAL A 160 -25.94 1.07 6.55
CA VAL A 160 -25.43 -0.27 6.18
C VAL A 160 -24.91 -0.31 4.75
N ASP A 161 -23.97 -1.21 4.49
CA ASP A 161 -23.50 -1.51 3.13
C ASP A 161 -24.57 -2.33 2.40
N LEU A 162 -25.00 -1.86 1.22
CA LEU A 162 -25.94 -2.58 0.36
C LEU A 162 -25.20 -3.15 -0.84
N PHE A 163 -25.23 -4.47 -0.98
CA PHE A 163 -24.64 -5.21 -2.08
C PHE A 163 -25.72 -5.56 -3.10
N VAL A 164 -25.36 -5.54 -4.38
CA VAL A 164 -26.18 -6.10 -5.45
C VAL A 164 -25.35 -7.13 -6.18
N ASP A 165 -25.79 -8.37 -6.05
CA ASP A 165 -25.24 -9.51 -6.77
C ASP A 165 -26.14 -9.84 -7.94
N GLY A 166 -25.58 -10.21 -9.10
CA GLY A 166 -26.36 -10.63 -10.27
C GLY A 166 -25.73 -11.80 -11.02
N THR A 167 -26.55 -12.64 -11.62
CA THR A 167 -26.12 -13.78 -12.42
C THR A 167 -26.90 -13.85 -13.73
N ASN A 168 -26.19 -14.26 -14.78
CA ASN A 168 -26.78 -14.65 -16.06
C ASN A 168 -27.01 -16.17 -16.16
N SER A 169 -26.78 -16.90 -15.07
CA SER A 169 -27.03 -18.34 -14.99
C SER A 169 -28.53 -18.59 -14.95
N GLN A 170 -29.00 -19.52 -15.78
CA GLN A 170 -30.40 -19.91 -15.80
C GLN A 170 -30.72 -20.84 -14.62
N TYR A 171 -31.99 -20.94 -14.23
CA TYR A 171 -32.42 -21.63 -13.01
C TYR A 171 -31.93 -23.08 -12.88
N TYR A 172 -31.79 -23.79 -14.01
CA TYR A 172 -31.31 -25.17 -14.09
C TYR A 172 -29.79 -25.33 -13.97
N ALA A 173 -29.03 -24.23 -13.88
CA ALA A 173 -27.58 -24.30 -13.72
C ALA A 173 -27.23 -24.85 -12.34
N PRO A 174 -26.43 -25.93 -12.23
CA PRO A 174 -26.07 -26.50 -10.93
C PRO A 174 -25.13 -25.59 -10.14
N ASN A 175 -24.31 -24.79 -10.83
CA ASN A 175 -23.36 -23.86 -10.23
C ASN A 175 -23.56 -22.46 -10.86
N PRO A 176 -24.31 -21.56 -10.21
CA PRO A 176 -24.50 -20.21 -10.71
C PRO A 176 -23.19 -19.41 -10.63
N PHE A 177 -22.92 -18.61 -11.65
CA PHE A 177 -21.76 -17.72 -11.72
C PHE A 177 -22.09 -16.32 -11.17
N CYS A 178 -21.21 -15.75 -10.35
CA CYS A 178 -21.29 -14.36 -9.91
C CYS A 178 -20.88 -13.43 -11.06
N PHE A 179 -21.87 -12.94 -11.80
CA PHE A 179 -21.65 -12.11 -12.99
C PHE A 179 -21.56 -10.63 -12.65
N ILE A 180 -22.33 -10.20 -11.65
CA ILE A 180 -22.48 -8.82 -11.19
C ILE A 180 -22.21 -8.82 -9.69
N HIS A 181 -21.32 -7.92 -9.26
CA HIS A 181 -21.09 -7.65 -7.85
C HIS A 181 -20.54 -6.24 -7.67
N PHE A 182 -21.31 -5.41 -6.97
CA PHE A 182 -20.93 -4.08 -6.52
C PHE A 182 -21.75 -3.72 -5.28
N PHE A 183 -21.33 -2.66 -4.59
CA PHE A 183 -22.02 -2.24 -3.38
C PHE A 183 -21.99 -0.73 -3.18
N SER A 184 -23.01 -0.25 -2.48
CA SER A 184 -23.12 1.10 -1.97
C SER A 184 -22.74 1.08 -0.49
N ASN A 185 -21.61 1.70 -0.15
CA ASN A 185 -21.07 1.71 1.21
C ASN A 185 -21.95 2.55 2.16
N LYS A 186 -21.73 2.44 3.48
CA LYS A 186 -22.49 3.18 4.52
C LYS A 186 -22.68 4.68 4.18
N THR A 187 -21.63 5.35 3.72
CA THR A 187 -21.60 6.81 3.51
C THR A 187 -22.13 7.29 2.16
N ASN A 188 -22.17 6.43 1.14
CA ASN A 188 -22.54 6.81 -0.21
C ASN A 188 -24.03 6.58 -0.45
N TYR A 189 -24.77 7.66 -0.67
CA TYR A 189 -26.21 7.61 -0.87
C TYR A 189 -26.62 7.26 -2.31
N ASN A 190 -25.77 7.56 -3.29
CA ASN A 190 -25.94 7.16 -4.68
C ASN A 190 -24.74 6.33 -5.12
N THR A 191 -24.97 5.20 -5.76
CA THR A 191 -23.92 4.39 -6.38
C THR A 191 -24.44 3.76 -7.66
N ILE A 192 -23.66 3.85 -8.74
CA ILE A 192 -24.01 3.27 -10.03
C ILE A 192 -22.99 2.19 -10.38
N GLY A 193 -23.46 0.96 -10.55
CA GLY A 193 -22.70 -0.14 -11.15
C GLY A 193 -23.01 -0.26 -12.63
N ARG A 194 -22.02 -0.57 -13.47
CA ARG A 194 -22.19 -0.81 -14.92
C ARG A 194 -21.66 -2.18 -15.29
N PHE A 195 -22.45 -2.94 -16.05
CA PHE A 195 -22.18 -4.33 -16.37
C PHE A 195 -22.45 -4.60 -17.85
N PRO A 196 -21.57 -5.34 -18.53
CA PRO A 196 -21.81 -5.70 -19.92
C PRO A 196 -22.94 -6.72 -19.98
N PHE A 197 -23.71 -6.62 -21.05
CA PHE A 197 -24.77 -7.55 -21.35
C PHE A 197 -24.21 -8.71 -22.19
N VAL A 198 -24.47 -9.94 -21.74
CA VAL A 198 -24.00 -11.16 -22.43
C VAL A 198 -25.13 -12.18 -22.53
N ILE A 199 -25.57 -12.45 -23.76
CA ILE A 199 -26.36 -13.65 -24.09
C ILE A 199 -25.37 -14.73 -24.55
N ARG A 200 -25.39 -15.91 -23.92
CA ARG A 200 -24.50 -17.01 -24.33
C ARG A 200 -24.87 -17.51 -25.73
N GLU A 201 -23.87 -17.75 -26.57
CA GLU A 201 -24.06 -18.39 -27.88
C GLU A 201 -24.78 -19.73 -27.74
N GLY A 202 -25.76 -19.99 -28.60
CA GLY A 202 -26.57 -21.22 -28.59
C GLY A 202 -27.81 -21.18 -27.69
N THR A 203 -28.08 -20.06 -27.02
CA THR A 203 -29.37 -19.87 -26.32
C THR A 203 -30.47 -19.63 -27.35
N ASP A 204 -31.57 -20.38 -27.28
CA ASP A 204 -32.73 -20.18 -28.17
C ASP A 204 -33.33 -18.81 -27.88
N LEU A 205 -33.16 -17.86 -28.81
CA LEU A 205 -33.67 -16.48 -28.69
C LEU A 205 -35.20 -16.41 -28.63
N ASN A 206 -35.91 -17.51 -28.94
CA ASN A 206 -37.35 -17.58 -28.76
C ASN A 206 -37.78 -17.85 -27.31
N GLN A 207 -36.84 -18.16 -26.42
CA GLN A 207 -37.11 -18.34 -24.99
C GLN A 207 -36.81 -17.05 -24.22
N THR A 208 -37.63 -16.75 -23.23
CA THR A 208 -37.38 -15.65 -22.29
C THR A 208 -36.16 -15.99 -21.45
N ILE A 209 -35.14 -15.15 -21.52
CA ILE A 209 -33.90 -15.26 -20.75
C ILE A 209 -34.00 -14.30 -19.58
N TYR A 210 -33.75 -14.81 -18.38
CA TYR A 210 -33.74 -13.99 -17.17
C TYR A 210 -32.32 -13.80 -16.65
N TYR A 211 -32.04 -12.60 -16.17
CA TYR A 211 -30.97 -12.35 -15.20
C TYR A 211 -31.59 -12.29 -13.82
N TYR A 212 -30.91 -12.88 -12.84
CA TYR A 212 -31.35 -12.91 -11.45
C TYR A 212 -30.42 -12.06 -10.59
N PHE A 213 -30.99 -11.32 -9.65
CA PHE A 213 -30.28 -10.42 -8.76
C PHE A 213 -30.66 -10.65 -7.30
N PHE A 214 -29.71 -10.46 -6.41
CA PHE A 214 -29.92 -10.52 -4.97
C PHE A 214 -29.37 -9.25 -4.32
N ALA A 215 -30.26 -8.32 -3.96
CA ALA A 215 -29.89 -7.12 -3.22
C ALA A 215 -29.87 -7.45 -1.73
N ASN A 216 -28.72 -7.31 -1.08
CA ASN A 216 -28.48 -7.85 0.25
C ASN A 216 -27.56 -6.98 1.10
N ILE A 217 -27.64 -7.17 2.41
CA ILE A 217 -26.71 -6.55 3.37
C ILE A 217 -25.88 -7.63 4.06
N ARG A 218 -24.72 -7.25 4.60
CA ARG A 218 -23.79 -8.21 5.23
C ARG A 218 -24.32 -8.84 6.51
N GLY A 219 -25.11 -8.10 7.28
CA GLY A 219 -25.55 -8.46 8.62
C GLY A 219 -27.04 -8.24 8.81
N HIS A 220 -27.39 -7.75 9.99
CA HIS A 220 -28.76 -7.38 10.36
C HIS A 220 -28.95 -5.86 10.31
N THR A 221 -30.09 -5.42 9.77
CA THR A 221 -30.59 -4.04 9.95
C THR A 221 -32.03 -4.06 10.46
N ASN A 222 -32.36 -3.08 11.31
CA ASN A 222 -33.73 -2.85 11.75
C ASN A 222 -34.60 -2.29 10.61
N LYS A 223 -34.01 -1.43 9.78
CA LYS A 223 -34.65 -0.87 8.58
C LYS A 223 -33.60 -0.31 7.62
N LEU A 224 -33.74 -0.65 6.35
CA LEU A 224 -33.08 0.00 5.22
C LEU A 224 -34.10 0.19 4.11
N SER A 225 -34.25 1.43 3.64
CA SER A 225 -35.04 1.80 2.49
C SER A 225 -34.12 2.39 1.43
N CYS A 226 -34.23 1.87 0.22
CA CYS A 226 -33.50 2.35 -0.94
C CYS A 226 -34.29 2.07 -2.20
N SER A 227 -33.90 2.71 -3.29
CA SER A 227 -34.45 2.45 -4.61
C SER A 227 -33.38 1.93 -5.56
N LEU A 228 -33.78 0.97 -6.38
CA LEU A 228 -32.95 0.37 -7.42
C LEU A 228 -33.51 0.77 -8.78
N THR A 229 -32.67 1.30 -9.65
CA THR A 229 -33.08 1.64 -11.03
C THR A 229 -32.15 0.97 -12.03
N PHE A 230 -32.74 0.22 -12.95
CA PHE A 230 -32.01 -0.50 -14.01
C PHE A 230 -32.17 0.28 -15.31
N LYS A 231 -31.07 0.61 -15.98
CA LYS A 231 -31.05 1.39 -17.23
C LYS A 231 -30.20 0.64 -18.27
N GLU A 232 -30.57 0.81 -19.53
CA GLU A 232 -29.73 0.40 -20.65
C GLU A 232 -28.76 1.53 -21.00
N ASP A 233 -27.48 1.21 -21.06
CA ASP A 233 -26.42 2.13 -21.44
C ASP A 233 -25.75 1.63 -22.73
N ASP A 234 -25.44 2.56 -23.64
CA ASP A 234 -24.62 2.25 -24.82
C ASP A 234 -23.16 2.32 -24.41
N ASN A 235 -22.37 1.38 -24.94
CA ASN A 235 -20.94 1.37 -25.14
C ASN A 235 -20.18 2.24 -24.14
N LEU A 236 -19.57 1.60 -23.13
CA LEU A 236 -18.78 2.22 -22.06
C LEU A 236 -18.41 3.68 -22.36
N GLN A 237 -19.18 4.65 -21.83
CA GLN A 237 -18.57 5.92 -21.51
C GLN A 237 -17.48 5.59 -20.49
N ILE A 238 -16.27 5.46 -21.00
CA ILE A 238 -15.08 5.14 -20.24
C ILE A 238 -14.78 6.41 -19.43
N ILE A 239 -15.46 6.52 -18.29
CA ILE A 239 -15.17 7.54 -17.30
C ILE A 239 -13.98 7.02 -16.53
N GLU A 240 -12.83 7.67 -16.70
CA GLU A 240 -11.67 7.46 -15.86
C GLU A 240 -12.09 7.51 -14.40
N ASN A 241 -11.84 6.43 -13.64
CA ASN A 241 -12.26 6.36 -12.25
C ASN A 241 -11.50 7.39 -11.41
N PHE A 242 -10.24 7.65 -11.78
CA PHE A 242 -9.40 8.70 -11.22
C PHE A 242 -8.27 9.05 -12.20
N ASN A 243 -7.67 10.22 -11.99
CA ASN A 243 -6.54 10.73 -12.77
C ASN A 243 -5.41 11.13 -11.81
N ILE A 244 -4.20 10.60 -12.05
CA ILE A 244 -2.99 10.99 -11.35
C ILE A 244 -2.26 12.04 -12.18
N LYS A 245 -2.27 13.28 -11.69
CA LYS A 245 -1.73 14.46 -12.37
C LYS A 245 -0.28 14.75 -12.00
N GLN A 246 0.33 15.68 -12.75
CA GLN A 246 1.71 16.16 -12.55
C GLN A 246 2.05 16.50 -11.09
N ASP A 247 1.13 17.16 -10.37
CA ASP A 247 1.39 17.60 -8.98
C ASP A 247 1.73 16.43 -8.05
N PHE A 248 1.13 15.26 -8.29
CA PHE A 248 1.45 14.04 -7.55
C PHE A 248 2.89 13.57 -7.81
N PHE A 249 3.37 13.72 -9.05
CA PHE A 249 4.69 13.30 -9.46
C PHE A 249 5.79 14.33 -9.17
N ASN A 250 5.45 15.60 -8.95
CA ASN A 250 6.44 16.63 -8.63
C ASN A 250 7.27 16.24 -7.41
N GLU A 251 6.61 15.78 -6.34
CA GLU A 251 7.31 15.34 -5.13
C GLU A 251 8.17 14.09 -5.37
N LEU A 252 7.65 13.12 -6.12
CA LEU A 252 8.37 11.88 -6.47
C LEU A 252 9.55 12.16 -7.42
N SER A 253 9.51 13.23 -8.20
CA SER A 253 10.58 13.62 -9.12
C SER A 253 11.69 14.43 -8.46
N MET A 254 11.40 15.07 -7.32
CA MET A 254 12.39 15.78 -6.51
C MET A 254 13.20 14.84 -5.62
N ASP A 255 12.60 13.73 -5.22
CA ASP A 255 13.23 12.72 -4.36
C ASP A 255 12.80 11.33 -4.82
N LEU A 256 13.66 10.67 -5.57
CA LEU A 256 13.40 9.34 -6.16
C LEU A 256 13.34 8.23 -5.11
N THR A 257 13.78 8.49 -3.87
CA THR A 257 13.64 7.54 -2.77
C THR A 257 12.20 7.48 -2.25
N LYS A 258 11.41 8.54 -2.51
CA LYS A 258 10.01 8.58 -2.09
C LYS A 258 9.15 7.62 -2.90
N LYS A 259 8.22 7.02 -2.18
CA LYS A 259 7.19 6.14 -2.72
C LYS A 259 5.85 6.57 -2.13
N THR A 260 4.82 6.66 -2.96
CA THR A 260 3.47 7.01 -2.49
C THR A 260 2.51 5.86 -2.77
N THR A 261 1.73 5.47 -1.76
CA THR A 261 0.77 4.36 -1.87
C THR A 261 -0.66 4.89 -1.92
N LEU A 262 -1.41 4.43 -2.92
CA LEU A 262 -2.83 4.69 -3.11
C LEU A 262 -3.62 3.41 -2.88
N VAL A 263 -4.69 3.51 -2.08
CA VAL A 263 -5.65 2.42 -1.88
C VAL A 263 -6.81 2.64 -2.83
N ILE A 264 -7.00 1.66 -3.70
CA ILE A 264 -7.93 1.75 -4.81
C ILE A 264 -9.20 0.96 -4.44
N PRO A 265 -10.39 1.61 -4.37
CA PRO A 265 -11.65 0.96 -3.98
C PRO A 265 -12.25 0.14 -5.14
N PHE A 266 -11.47 -0.83 -5.62
CA PHE A 266 -11.74 -1.60 -6.83
C PHE A 266 -13.05 -2.39 -6.76
N GLU A 267 -13.42 -2.92 -5.59
CA GLU A 267 -14.72 -3.59 -5.39
C GLU A 267 -15.91 -2.63 -5.56
N GLN A 268 -15.74 -1.36 -5.22
CA GLN A 268 -16.83 -0.38 -5.26
C GLN A 268 -17.04 0.22 -6.64
N ILE A 269 -15.95 0.66 -7.30
CA ILE A 269 -16.04 1.48 -8.51
C ILE A 269 -15.49 0.82 -9.77
N GLY A 270 -14.95 -0.41 -9.66
CA GLY A 270 -14.58 -1.19 -10.83
C GLY A 270 -15.80 -1.62 -11.65
N TYR A 271 -15.65 -1.64 -12.96
CA TYR A 271 -16.65 -2.11 -13.92
C TYR A 271 -16.24 -3.48 -14.46
N TYR A 272 -17.19 -4.32 -14.86
CA TYR A 272 -16.83 -5.59 -15.49
C TYR A 272 -16.66 -5.39 -16.99
N ALA A 273 -15.65 -6.00 -17.58
CA ALA A 273 -15.43 -5.92 -19.02
C ALA A 273 -14.59 -7.08 -19.54
N TYR A 274 -14.74 -7.34 -20.84
CA TYR A 274 -13.70 -7.99 -21.62
C TYR A 274 -12.58 -6.99 -21.87
N SER A 275 -11.39 -7.39 -21.49
CA SER A 275 -10.20 -6.56 -21.55
C SER A 275 -9.67 -6.45 -22.98
N ALA A 276 -9.20 -5.27 -23.42
CA ALA A 276 -8.64 -5.13 -24.77
C ALA A 276 -7.40 -6.02 -25.01
N CYS A 277 -6.59 -6.23 -23.97
CA CYS A 277 -5.42 -7.12 -24.03
C CYS A 277 -5.76 -8.60 -23.80
N MET A 278 -6.94 -8.90 -23.25
CA MET A 278 -7.42 -10.26 -22.95
C MET A 278 -8.91 -10.37 -23.31
N PRO A 279 -9.26 -10.34 -24.60
CA PRO A 279 -10.65 -10.21 -25.03
C PRO A 279 -11.51 -11.43 -24.67
N SER A 280 -10.89 -12.59 -24.42
CA SER A 280 -11.57 -13.83 -24.02
C SER A 280 -11.79 -13.96 -22.52
N VAL A 281 -11.28 -13.04 -21.69
CA VAL A 281 -11.34 -13.16 -20.23
C VAL A 281 -12.21 -12.05 -19.64
N PHE A 282 -13.26 -12.48 -18.95
CA PHE A 282 -14.18 -11.60 -18.24
C PHE A 282 -13.63 -11.31 -16.84
N MET A 283 -13.29 -10.05 -16.58
CA MET A 283 -12.74 -9.63 -15.29
C MET A 283 -13.38 -8.32 -14.84
N LYS A 284 -13.27 -8.05 -13.54
CA LYS A 284 -13.47 -6.68 -13.07
C LYS A 284 -12.28 -5.86 -13.53
N ALA A 285 -12.57 -4.66 -13.98
CA ALA A 285 -11.64 -3.70 -14.54
C ALA A 285 -11.81 -2.37 -13.83
N MET A 286 -10.74 -1.59 -13.75
CA MET A 286 -10.81 -0.21 -13.30
C MET A 286 -9.82 0.60 -14.09
N LEU A 287 -10.32 1.64 -14.76
CA LEU A 287 -9.51 2.49 -15.60
C LEU A 287 -9.09 3.73 -14.83
N PHE A 288 -7.83 4.08 -14.96
CA PHE A 288 -7.29 5.34 -14.49
C PHE A 288 -6.34 5.94 -15.52
N THR A 289 -6.04 7.21 -15.33
CA THR A 289 -5.12 7.93 -16.19
C THR A 289 -3.93 8.48 -15.42
N LEU A 290 -2.81 8.58 -16.11
CA LEU A 290 -1.57 9.13 -15.60
C LEU A 290 -1.10 10.24 -16.55
N GLU A 291 -0.87 11.43 -15.99
CA GLU A 291 -0.34 12.59 -16.71
C GLU A 291 0.95 13.06 -16.03
N TYR A 292 2.07 12.93 -16.73
CA TYR A 292 3.36 13.39 -16.25
C TYR A 292 4.20 14.01 -17.38
N LYS A 293 4.81 15.15 -17.08
CA LYS A 293 5.71 15.92 -17.95
C LYS A 293 7.14 15.66 -17.49
N GLY A 294 7.76 14.65 -18.09
CA GLY A 294 9.16 14.34 -17.89
C GLY A 294 9.57 13.10 -18.66
N ARG A 295 10.86 12.76 -18.59
CA ARG A 295 11.43 11.58 -19.25
C ARG A 295 11.84 10.56 -18.19
N GLY A 296 11.61 9.28 -18.48
CA GLY A 296 11.94 8.16 -17.59
C GLY A 296 10.82 7.15 -17.51
N TYR A 297 10.60 6.58 -16.33
CA TYR A 297 9.52 5.61 -16.11
C TYR A 297 8.81 5.87 -14.79
N VAL A 298 7.49 5.69 -14.78
CA VAL A 298 6.74 5.48 -13.54
C VAL A 298 6.69 3.99 -13.25
N PHE A 299 7.16 3.62 -12.06
CA PHE A 299 7.04 2.28 -11.53
C PHE A 299 5.74 2.16 -10.72
N ILE A 300 4.95 1.15 -11.05
CA ILE A 300 3.68 0.82 -10.41
C ILE A 300 3.81 -0.56 -9.77
N ASP A 301 3.84 -0.59 -8.45
CA ASP A 301 3.88 -1.83 -7.66
C ASP A 301 2.52 -2.13 -7.03
N THR A 302 2.01 -3.34 -7.27
CA THR A 302 0.75 -3.84 -6.68
C THR A 302 0.92 -5.11 -5.85
N ARG A 303 2.17 -5.56 -5.64
CA ARG A 303 2.48 -6.84 -5.00
C ARG A 303 2.05 -6.90 -3.53
N ALA A 304 1.88 -5.74 -2.89
CA ALA A 304 1.36 -5.62 -1.52
C ALA A 304 -0.06 -6.20 -1.35
N ALA A 305 -0.84 -6.35 -2.43
CA ALA A 305 -2.22 -6.86 -2.37
C ALA A 305 -2.32 -8.40 -2.16
N ASN A 306 -1.19 -9.13 -2.17
CA ASN A 306 -1.13 -10.60 -2.08
C ASN A 306 -2.15 -11.33 -2.98
N ARG A 307 -2.43 -10.75 -4.16
CA ARG A 307 -3.37 -11.25 -5.17
C ARG A 307 -2.84 -10.91 -6.55
N VAL A 308 -3.21 -11.69 -7.55
CA VAL A 308 -2.85 -11.41 -8.94
C VAL A 308 -3.67 -10.22 -9.42
N VAL A 309 -2.98 -9.13 -9.72
CA VAL A 309 -3.56 -7.95 -10.37
C VAL A 309 -2.85 -7.77 -11.70
N TYR A 310 -3.64 -7.73 -12.77
CA TYR A 310 -3.14 -7.44 -14.10
C TYR A 310 -3.22 -5.93 -14.34
N LEU A 311 -2.25 -5.37 -15.05
CA LEU A 311 -2.32 -4.00 -15.53
C LEU A 311 -2.21 -4.00 -17.06
N ASN A 312 -3.18 -3.35 -17.70
CA ASN A 312 -3.10 -3.03 -19.11
C ASN A 312 -2.72 -1.57 -19.29
N GLN A 313 -1.93 -1.32 -20.32
CA GLN A 313 -1.83 -0.02 -20.96
C GLN A 313 -2.67 -0.07 -22.24
N LEU A 314 -3.52 0.94 -22.41
CA LEU A 314 -4.48 1.03 -23.50
C LEU A 314 -4.12 2.17 -24.45
N TYR A 315 -4.40 1.97 -25.73
CA TYR A 315 -4.56 3.05 -26.70
C TYR A 315 -6.05 3.37 -26.82
N MET A 316 -6.38 4.66 -26.81
CA MET A 316 -7.74 5.18 -26.84
C MET A 316 -7.85 6.18 -27.97
N GLU A 317 -8.76 5.94 -28.90
CA GLU A 317 -9.13 6.89 -29.95
C GLU A 317 -10.48 7.50 -29.63
N TYR A 318 -10.61 8.81 -29.79
CA TYR A 318 -11.81 9.57 -29.46
C TYR A 318 -12.41 10.20 -30.71
N ALA A 319 -13.74 10.20 -30.78
CA ALA A 319 -14.52 10.99 -31.72
C ALA A 319 -14.52 12.46 -31.31
N ASP A 320 -14.91 13.33 -32.25
CA ASP A 320 -14.99 14.78 -32.04
C ASP A 320 -15.99 15.19 -30.93
N ASP A 321 -16.95 14.32 -30.60
CA ASP A 321 -17.92 14.50 -29.52
C ASP A 321 -17.42 14.01 -28.15
N GLY A 322 -16.18 13.51 -28.09
CA GLY A 322 -15.55 12.98 -26.88
C GLY A 322 -15.87 11.51 -26.58
N ASN A 323 -16.64 10.83 -27.41
CA ASN A 323 -16.89 9.39 -27.26
C ASN A 323 -15.70 8.57 -27.74
N VAL A 324 -15.49 7.38 -27.16
CA VAL A 324 -14.40 6.49 -27.55
C VAL A 324 -14.77 5.77 -28.85
N LEU A 325 -13.94 5.94 -29.89
CA LEU A 325 -14.06 5.25 -31.18
C LEU A 325 -13.42 3.88 -31.16
N GLU A 326 -12.18 3.80 -30.66
CA GLU A 326 -11.41 2.56 -30.64
C GLU A 326 -10.66 2.42 -29.32
N ARG A 327 -10.60 1.18 -28.83
CA ARG A 327 -9.78 0.78 -27.69
C ARG A 327 -8.95 -0.43 -28.07
N SER A 328 -7.63 -0.27 -28.10
CA SER A 328 -6.70 -1.36 -28.42
C SER A 328 -5.64 -1.54 -27.34
N CYS A 329 -5.06 -2.74 -27.29
CA CYS A 329 -4.02 -3.06 -26.32
C CYS A 329 -2.67 -2.46 -26.73
N LYS A 330 -2.05 -1.67 -25.85
CA LYS A 330 -0.67 -1.19 -26.05
C LYS A 330 0.34 -2.11 -25.38
N LYS A 331 0.09 -2.44 -24.10
CA LYS A 331 0.97 -3.32 -23.31
C LYS A 331 0.16 -4.04 -22.25
N TYR A 332 0.56 -5.27 -21.96
CA TYR A 332 0.03 -6.09 -20.88
C TYR A 332 1.14 -6.36 -19.87
N SER A 333 0.84 -6.29 -18.58
CA SER A 333 1.80 -6.57 -17.51
C SER A 333 1.10 -7.22 -16.32
N VAL A 334 1.82 -8.09 -15.61
CA VAL A 334 1.27 -8.90 -14.53
C VAL A 334 2.05 -8.62 -13.25
N GLY A 335 1.39 -8.10 -12.22
CA GLY A 335 1.95 -8.09 -10.88
C GLY A 335 1.78 -9.48 -10.25
N LYS A 336 2.87 -10.23 -10.10
CA LYS A 336 2.89 -11.47 -9.32
C LYS A 336 3.96 -11.36 -8.24
N LYS A 337 3.59 -11.66 -7.00
CA LYS A 337 4.56 -11.99 -5.96
C LYS A 337 5.03 -13.41 -6.24
N LEU A 338 6.29 -13.59 -6.64
CA LEU A 338 6.89 -14.92 -6.70
C LEU A 338 7.31 -15.29 -5.28
N ASP A 339 6.81 -16.42 -4.76
CA ASP A 339 7.05 -16.90 -3.38
C ASP A 339 8.55 -17.11 -3.04
N ILE A 340 9.45 -16.99 -4.02
CA ILE A 340 10.89 -17.28 -3.89
C ILE A 340 11.72 -16.02 -3.60
N GLU A 341 11.17 -14.81 -3.80
CA GLU A 341 11.93 -13.54 -3.69
C GLU A 341 11.82 -12.82 -2.34
N LEU A 342 11.22 -13.47 -1.34
CA LEU A 342 11.29 -13.00 0.06
C LEU A 342 12.73 -12.93 0.60
N SER A 343 13.71 -13.52 -0.09
CA SER A 343 15.12 -13.54 0.32
C SER A 343 15.96 -12.35 -0.15
N ARG A 344 15.41 -11.40 -0.93
CA ARG A 344 16.18 -10.25 -1.46
C ARG A 344 15.68 -8.88 -1.03
N GLU A 345 14.47 -8.77 -0.49
CA GLU A 345 13.97 -7.51 0.11
C GLU A 345 14.65 -7.20 1.46
N ASP A 346 15.18 -8.22 2.16
CA ASP A 346 15.91 -8.05 3.42
C ASP A 346 17.36 -7.51 3.24
N ASP A 347 17.89 -7.50 2.01
CA ASP A 347 19.28 -7.08 1.69
C ASP A 347 19.39 -5.60 1.27
N GLY A 348 18.35 -4.79 1.45
CA GLY A 348 18.35 -3.37 1.08
C GLY A 348 18.33 -3.09 -0.43
N ASN A 349 18.37 -4.13 -1.28
CA ASN A 349 18.27 -4.02 -2.72
C ASN A 349 16.84 -4.36 -3.19
N THR A 350 15.94 -3.38 -3.21
CA THR A 350 14.58 -3.57 -3.76
C THR A 350 14.62 -3.75 -5.27
N HIS A 351 14.84 -4.99 -5.74
CA HIS A 351 14.77 -5.31 -7.17
C HIS A 351 13.33 -5.11 -7.66
N GLN A 352 13.16 -4.27 -8.68
CA GLN A 352 11.87 -3.81 -9.22
C GLN A 352 11.36 -4.66 -10.40
N GLY A 353 12.11 -5.67 -10.84
CA GLY A 353 11.84 -6.44 -12.06
C GLY A 353 10.45 -7.10 -12.19
N ASN A 354 9.68 -7.19 -11.12
CA ASN A 354 8.32 -7.78 -11.10
C ASN A 354 7.18 -6.77 -10.97
N GLY A 355 7.46 -5.46 -11.00
CA GLY A 355 6.43 -4.42 -11.07
C GLY A 355 6.22 -3.89 -12.49
N ILE A 356 5.34 -2.89 -12.64
CA ILE A 356 4.94 -2.40 -13.96
C ILE A 356 5.62 -1.07 -14.25
N HIS A 357 6.31 -0.99 -15.38
CA HIS A 357 7.01 0.22 -15.82
C HIS A 357 6.23 0.90 -16.95
N VAL A 358 5.77 2.12 -16.69
CA VAL A 358 5.12 3.01 -17.67
C VAL A 358 6.16 4.02 -18.13
N ARG A 359 6.56 3.92 -19.41
CA ARG A 359 7.53 4.84 -20.01
C ARG A 359 6.93 6.23 -20.18
N LEU A 360 7.73 7.25 -19.87
CA LEU A 360 7.42 8.67 -19.94
C LEU A 360 8.33 9.28 -21.01
N ASP A 361 7.75 9.74 -22.12
CA ASP A 361 8.51 10.15 -23.32
C ASP A 361 8.60 11.68 -23.50
N ASN A 362 8.57 12.46 -22.41
CA ASN A 362 8.49 13.94 -22.43
C ASN A 362 7.26 14.50 -23.16
N THR A 363 6.32 13.65 -23.53
CA THR A 363 5.07 14.06 -24.15
C THR A 363 4.07 14.42 -23.06
N THR A 364 3.17 15.36 -23.33
CA THR A 364 2.03 15.64 -22.43
C THR A 364 0.96 14.56 -22.52
N ASP A 365 1.34 13.34 -22.87
CA ASP A 365 0.40 12.29 -23.22
C ASP A 365 -0.25 11.75 -21.97
N ARG A 366 -1.58 11.70 -22.02
CA ARG A 366 -2.39 11.02 -21.03
C ARG A 366 -2.24 9.52 -21.25
N HIS A 367 -1.69 8.81 -20.27
CA HIS A 367 -1.55 7.36 -20.32
C HIS A 367 -2.79 6.68 -19.73
N TYR A 368 -3.46 5.84 -20.51
CA TYR A 368 -4.62 5.06 -20.07
C TYR A 368 -4.18 3.70 -19.55
N LEU A 369 -4.51 3.43 -18.29
CA LEU A 369 -4.09 2.23 -17.57
C LEU A 369 -5.31 1.58 -16.91
N SER A 370 -5.45 0.26 -17.03
CA SER A 370 -6.53 -0.46 -16.35
C SER A 370 -6.03 -1.59 -15.47
N PHE A 371 -6.43 -1.58 -14.21
CA PHE A 371 -6.33 -2.75 -13.35
C PHE A 371 -7.36 -3.78 -13.74
N LEU A 372 -6.99 -5.07 -13.75
CA LEU A 372 -7.91 -6.18 -13.97
C LEU A 372 -7.68 -7.26 -12.93
N SER A 373 -8.77 -7.86 -12.45
CA SER A 373 -8.74 -8.95 -11.50
C SER A 373 -9.99 -9.82 -11.66
N GLU A 374 -9.80 -11.14 -11.63
CA GLU A 374 -10.89 -12.11 -11.50
C GLU A 374 -11.50 -12.07 -10.09
N ASN A 375 -10.69 -11.70 -9.09
CA ASN A 375 -11.16 -11.47 -7.74
C ASN A 375 -11.71 -10.05 -7.62
N TYR A 376 -13.02 -9.93 -7.81
CA TYR A 376 -13.75 -8.66 -7.81
C TYR A 376 -13.79 -7.94 -6.43
N ARG A 377 -13.26 -8.57 -5.38
CA ARG A 377 -13.14 -8.04 -4.00
C ARG A 377 -11.71 -7.73 -3.59
N VAL A 378 -10.82 -7.56 -4.56
CA VAL A 378 -9.47 -7.12 -4.25
C VAL A 378 -9.50 -5.64 -3.92
N GLU A 379 -8.96 -5.24 -2.77
CA GLU A 379 -8.50 -3.88 -2.58
C GLU A 379 -7.11 -3.79 -3.22
N ILE A 380 -6.96 -2.94 -4.23
CA ILE A 380 -5.67 -2.80 -4.91
C ILE A 380 -4.89 -1.73 -4.16
N LYS A 381 -3.76 -2.11 -3.57
CA LYS A 381 -2.77 -1.17 -3.04
C LYS A 381 -1.74 -0.94 -4.12
N MET A 382 -1.68 0.29 -4.62
CA MET A 382 -0.76 0.69 -5.68
C MET A 382 0.31 1.62 -5.09
N THR A 383 1.56 1.23 -5.17
CA THR A 383 2.70 2.09 -4.81
C THR A 383 3.34 2.64 -6.08
N LEU A 384 3.54 3.95 -6.12
CA LEU A 384 4.10 4.69 -7.24
C LEU A 384 5.46 5.27 -6.88
N SER A 385 6.40 5.17 -7.81
CA SER A 385 7.70 5.85 -7.78
C SER A 385 8.17 6.22 -9.18
N ILE A 386 9.12 7.15 -9.28
CA ILE A 386 9.79 7.49 -10.53
C ILE A 386 11.13 6.77 -10.56
N ILE A 387 11.47 6.18 -11.70
CA ILE A 387 12.77 5.57 -11.94
C ILE A 387 13.36 6.08 -13.25
N CYS A 388 14.69 6.02 -13.33
CA CYS A 388 15.45 6.39 -14.50
C CYS A 388 15.08 7.77 -15.06
N PRO A 389 15.14 8.84 -14.25
CA PRO A 389 14.88 10.19 -14.71
C PRO A 389 15.74 10.54 -15.94
N ASN A 390 15.19 11.35 -16.83
CA ASN A 390 15.82 11.76 -18.09
C ASN A 390 16.28 10.59 -18.98
N ASP A 391 15.67 9.41 -18.82
CA ASP A 391 16.07 8.17 -19.50
C ASP A 391 17.57 7.88 -19.33
N CYS A 392 18.11 8.20 -18.15
CA CYS A 392 19.54 8.05 -17.80
C CYS A 392 20.48 8.72 -18.82
N ASN A 393 20.03 9.80 -19.47
CA ASN A 393 20.72 10.46 -20.56
C ASN A 393 21.23 9.48 -21.66
N ALA A 394 20.47 8.42 -21.93
CA ALA A 394 20.86 7.36 -22.87
C ALA A 394 21.11 7.88 -24.30
N GLU A 395 20.36 8.89 -24.75
CA GLU A 395 20.57 9.54 -26.05
C GLU A 395 21.94 10.22 -26.18
N LYS A 396 22.48 10.74 -25.07
CA LYS A 396 23.83 11.30 -25.00
C LYS A 396 24.90 10.21 -24.81
N GLY A 397 24.47 8.98 -24.57
CA GLY A 397 25.31 7.83 -24.32
C GLY A 397 25.94 7.83 -22.93
N PHE A 398 25.35 8.50 -21.93
CA PHE A 398 25.94 8.61 -20.58
C PHE A 398 25.57 7.45 -19.66
N GLY A 399 24.42 6.84 -19.88
CA GLY A 399 23.96 5.68 -19.13
C GLY A 399 22.87 4.92 -19.85
N ARG A 400 22.28 3.95 -19.15
CA ARG A 400 21.07 3.23 -19.58
C ARG A 400 20.17 2.99 -18.37
N CYS A 401 18.86 2.96 -18.59
CA CYS A 401 17.93 2.51 -17.56
C CYS A 401 18.01 1.00 -17.39
N ASP A 402 18.10 0.54 -16.15
CA ASP A 402 17.93 -0.86 -15.78
C ASP A 402 16.61 -1.01 -15.01
N THR A 403 15.56 -1.42 -15.72
CA THR A 403 14.21 -1.53 -15.14
C THR A 403 14.09 -2.64 -14.11
N GLU A 404 14.97 -3.65 -14.15
CA GLU A 404 14.95 -4.73 -13.16
C GLU A 404 15.48 -4.26 -11.80
N LEU A 405 16.49 -3.40 -11.81
CA LEU A 405 17.03 -2.77 -10.61
C LEU A 405 16.23 -1.52 -10.21
N GLY A 406 15.57 -0.87 -11.17
CA GLY A 406 14.84 0.38 -10.96
C GLY A 406 15.75 1.60 -10.89
N GLU A 407 16.95 1.54 -11.48
CA GLU A 407 17.98 2.58 -11.38
C GLU A 407 18.70 2.82 -12.72
N CYS A 408 19.46 3.91 -12.77
CA CYS A 408 20.31 4.23 -13.90
C CYS A 408 21.70 3.58 -13.78
N VAL A 409 22.12 2.86 -14.81
CA VAL A 409 23.47 2.31 -14.92
C VAL A 409 24.33 3.27 -15.74
N CYS A 410 25.18 4.03 -15.05
CA CYS A 410 26.01 5.09 -15.64
C CYS A 410 27.35 4.58 -16.18
N LYS A 411 27.86 5.23 -17.22
CA LYS A 411 29.23 5.02 -17.69
C LYS A 411 30.22 5.75 -16.80
N ASN A 412 31.47 5.30 -16.83
CA ASN A 412 32.59 5.98 -16.18
C ASN A 412 32.63 7.48 -16.52
N GLY A 413 32.80 8.33 -15.51
CA GLY A 413 32.75 9.80 -15.64
C GLY A 413 31.36 10.41 -15.49
N TYR A 414 30.31 9.59 -15.44
CA TYR A 414 28.92 10.00 -15.24
C TYR A 414 28.34 9.33 -13.98
N GLY A 415 27.33 9.95 -13.38
CA GLY A 415 26.69 9.43 -12.17
C GLY A 415 25.50 10.28 -11.74
N GLY A 416 25.10 10.10 -10.49
CA GLY A 416 23.81 10.59 -10.00
C GLY A 416 22.64 9.79 -10.57
N ASP A 417 21.44 10.22 -10.24
CA ASP A 417 20.20 9.49 -10.51
C ASP A 417 19.82 9.44 -11.99
N ASP A 418 20.35 10.37 -12.81
CA ASP A 418 20.07 10.48 -14.25
C ASP A 418 21.31 10.28 -15.14
N CYS A 419 22.44 9.85 -14.57
CA CYS A 419 23.74 9.75 -15.26
C CYS A 419 24.21 11.05 -15.91
N HIS A 420 24.09 12.18 -15.22
CA HIS A 420 24.72 13.41 -15.65
C HIS A 420 26.26 13.34 -15.47
N LEU A 421 26.96 14.32 -16.05
CA LEU A 421 28.41 14.43 -15.94
C LEU A 421 28.81 14.70 -14.49
N LEU A 422 29.64 13.83 -13.90
CA LEU A 422 30.12 14.04 -12.53
C LEU A 422 30.99 15.29 -12.48
N CYS A 423 30.83 16.13 -11.45
CA CYS A 423 31.70 17.30 -11.28
C CYS A 423 33.18 16.91 -11.13
N TYR A 424 33.45 15.76 -10.50
CA TYR A 424 34.78 15.29 -10.13
C TYR A 424 34.87 13.78 -10.34
N TYR A 425 35.86 13.33 -11.10
CA TYR A 425 36.06 11.91 -11.39
C TYR A 425 37.54 11.64 -11.68
N ASN A 426 38.06 10.52 -11.19
CA ASN A 426 39.45 10.10 -11.39
C ASN A 426 40.48 11.20 -11.04
N ASN A 427 40.24 11.87 -9.91
CA ASN A 427 41.03 12.99 -9.38
C ASN A 427 41.08 14.26 -10.25
N ILE A 428 40.11 14.44 -11.16
CA ILE A 428 40.06 15.58 -12.08
C ILE A 428 38.65 16.20 -12.04
N TRP A 429 38.60 17.53 -11.96
CA TRP A 429 37.36 18.30 -12.17
C TRP A 429 36.95 18.25 -13.63
N GLN A 430 35.71 17.86 -13.90
CA GLN A 430 35.15 17.78 -15.24
C GLN A 430 34.39 19.05 -15.64
N ILE A 431 34.24 20.00 -14.70
CA ILE A 431 33.51 21.26 -14.90
C ILE A 431 34.39 22.47 -14.56
N PRO A 432 34.21 23.62 -15.26
CA PRO A 432 35.14 24.75 -15.15
C PRO A 432 34.97 25.64 -13.90
N ALA A 433 33.86 25.53 -13.15
CA ALA A 433 33.54 26.39 -12.01
C ALA A 433 33.59 25.62 -10.68
N GLU A 434 34.80 25.27 -10.23
CA GLU A 434 35.03 24.33 -9.12
C GLU A 434 35.06 24.97 -7.73
N SER A 435 35.30 26.28 -7.61
CA SER A 435 35.66 26.94 -6.34
C SER A 435 34.62 26.83 -5.21
N ASN A 436 33.36 26.57 -5.55
CA ASN A 436 32.24 26.47 -4.61
C ASN A 436 31.59 25.07 -4.62
N LEU A 437 32.29 24.05 -5.09
CA LEU A 437 31.77 22.69 -5.21
C LEU A 437 32.55 21.72 -4.33
N CYS A 438 31.85 20.73 -3.80
CA CYS A 438 32.46 19.65 -3.02
C CYS A 438 32.87 18.47 -3.92
N TYR A 439 33.76 17.61 -3.42
CA TYR A 439 34.14 16.41 -4.16
C TYR A 439 32.96 15.43 -4.24
N PHE A 440 32.56 15.03 -5.45
CA PHE A 440 31.53 14.02 -5.63
C PHE A 440 31.83 12.75 -4.82
N GLY A 441 30.86 12.30 -4.03
CA GLY A 441 30.98 11.14 -3.14
C GLY A 441 31.63 11.42 -1.78
N SER A 442 32.04 12.67 -1.49
CA SER A 442 32.38 13.06 -0.12
C SER A 442 31.13 13.16 0.75
N LYS A 443 31.30 13.08 2.07
CA LYS A 443 30.20 13.22 3.02
C LYS A 443 29.51 14.58 2.90
N ASP A 444 28.18 14.58 3.03
CA ASP A 444 27.30 15.75 2.87
C ASP A 444 27.44 16.50 1.52
N CYS A 445 27.99 15.84 0.51
CA CYS A 445 28.06 16.34 -0.86
C CYS A 445 27.00 15.65 -1.70
N ASP A 446 26.09 16.42 -2.29
CA ASP A 446 25.06 15.87 -3.16
C ASP A 446 25.60 15.46 -4.53
N GLN A 447 24.73 14.87 -5.35
CA GLN A 447 25.08 14.41 -6.69
C GLN A 447 25.49 15.55 -7.64
N TYR A 448 25.10 16.79 -7.36
CA TYR A 448 25.47 17.99 -8.13
C TYR A 448 26.67 18.73 -7.52
N CYS A 449 27.33 18.10 -6.56
CA CYS A 449 28.52 18.60 -5.88
C CYS A 449 28.28 19.88 -5.08
N GLN A 450 27.09 19.98 -4.51
CA GLN A 450 26.70 21.01 -3.56
C GLN A 450 26.62 20.42 -2.16
N CYS A 451 26.93 21.24 -1.16
CA CYS A 451 26.81 20.82 0.22
C CYS A 451 25.36 20.80 0.68
N THR A 452 24.97 19.71 1.33
CA THR A 452 23.62 19.53 1.88
C THR A 452 23.52 20.08 3.30
N ASN A 453 22.32 20.10 3.88
CA ASN A 453 22.08 20.39 5.30
C ASN A 453 22.55 21.78 5.77
N GLY A 454 22.59 22.77 4.85
CA GLY A 454 23.03 24.14 5.17
C GLY A 454 24.54 24.29 5.40
N LYS A 455 25.34 23.25 5.09
CA LYS A 455 26.79 23.29 5.13
C LYS A 455 27.36 24.13 3.97
N SER A 456 28.59 24.58 4.13
CA SER A 456 29.31 25.36 3.12
C SER A 456 30.58 24.65 2.67
N VAL A 457 31.03 24.94 1.44
CA VAL A 457 32.27 24.38 0.91
C VAL A 457 33.48 25.05 1.55
N ASN A 458 34.40 24.24 2.08
CA ASN A 458 35.74 24.63 2.49
C ASN A 458 36.73 23.60 1.92
N ASN A 459 37.68 24.04 1.08
CA ASN A 459 38.62 23.15 0.38
C ASN A 459 37.95 21.95 -0.30
N HIS A 460 36.80 22.17 -0.95
CA HIS A 460 35.99 21.14 -1.60
C HIS A 460 35.41 20.05 -0.67
N MET A 461 35.37 20.31 0.65
CA MET A 461 34.67 19.50 1.64
C MET A 461 33.49 20.29 2.22
N CYS A 462 32.44 19.58 2.64
CA CYS A 462 31.24 20.19 3.21
C CYS A 462 31.35 20.33 4.72
N VAL A 463 31.41 21.57 5.20
CA VAL A 463 31.61 21.89 6.62
C VAL A 463 30.51 22.77 7.18
N THR A 464 30.22 22.59 8.47
CA THR A 464 29.37 23.51 9.24
C THR A 464 30.08 24.87 9.43
N ALA A 465 29.31 25.89 9.84
CA ALA A 465 29.88 27.20 10.13
C ALA A 465 30.81 27.15 11.36
N GLU A 466 30.46 26.31 12.33
CA GLU A 466 31.21 26.06 13.56
C GLU A 466 32.55 25.37 13.27
N CYS A 467 32.53 24.27 12.51
CA CYS A 467 33.73 23.56 12.06
C CYS A 467 34.72 24.50 11.35
N ARG A 468 34.21 25.34 10.45
CA ARG A 468 35.02 26.33 9.73
C ARG A 468 35.71 27.33 10.67
N ASN A 469 35.12 27.59 11.83
CA ASN A 469 35.68 28.48 12.84
C ASN A 469 36.53 27.74 13.90
N GLY A 470 36.73 26.42 13.76
CA GLY A 470 37.50 25.59 14.70
C GLY A 470 36.69 25.04 15.88
N ASP A 471 35.37 25.20 15.86
CA ASP A 471 34.45 24.71 16.88
C ASP A 471 33.75 23.41 16.45
N LEU A 472 33.18 22.68 17.41
CA LEU A 472 32.41 21.47 17.12
C LEU A 472 30.94 21.87 16.88
N GLY A 473 30.49 21.75 15.63
CA GLY A 473 29.10 21.99 15.24
C GLY A 473 28.20 20.78 15.43
N TYR A 474 26.91 20.97 15.14
CA TYR A 474 25.93 19.88 15.16
C TYR A 474 26.17 18.93 13.97
N GLY A 475 26.47 17.67 14.25
CA GLY A 475 26.76 16.65 13.24
C GLY A 475 28.23 16.57 12.79
N ASP A 476 29.11 17.38 13.39
CA ASP A 476 30.55 17.24 13.23
C ASP A 476 31.10 16.15 14.16
N GLU A 477 32.13 15.44 13.72
CA GLU A 477 32.73 14.34 14.48
C GLU A 477 33.98 14.77 15.24
N CYS A 478 34.62 15.84 14.77
CA CYS A 478 35.86 16.36 15.32
C CYS A 478 36.02 17.85 15.02
N LYS A 479 36.96 18.49 15.73
CA LYS A 479 37.33 19.87 15.46
C LYS A 479 38.38 19.93 14.36
N LEU A 480 38.26 20.92 13.48
CA LEU A 480 39.24 21.15 12.42
C LEU A 480 40.67 21.23 12.99
N ASP A 481 41.64 20.69 12.24
CA ASP A 481 43.06 20.62 12.60
C ASP A 481 43.41 19.77 13.84
N THR A 482 42.48 18.93 14.33
CA THR A 482 42.77 17.91 15.35
C THR A 482 43.26 16.60 14.74
N GLU A 483 44.03 15.81 15.51
CA GLU A 483 44.58 14.53 15.04
C GLU A 483 43.46 13.59 14.56
N GLY A 484 43.64 13.01 13.36
CA GLY A 484 42.67 12.09 12.78
C GLY A 484 41.41 12.76 12.22
N CYS A 485 41.33 14.09 12.25
CA CYS A 485 40.22 14.85 11.69
C CYS A 485 40.55 15.30 10.26
N ASP A 486 39.64 15.08 9.31
CA ASP A 486 39.77 15.56 7.95
C ASP A 486 39.32 17.02 7.80
N GLY A 487 39.54 17.60 6.60
CA GLY A 487 39.14 18.97 6.30
C GLY A 487 37.61 19.21 6.29
N GLY A 488 36.81 18.15 6.43
CA GLY A 488 35.36 18.15 6.55
C GLY A 488 34.85 18.10 8.00
N CYS A 489 35.73 18.09 9.01
CA CYS A 489 35.38 17.80 10.40
C CYS A 489 34.80 16.38 10.61
N HIS A 490 35.28 15.43 9.82
CA HIS A 490 35.00 14.01 9.97
C HIS A 490 36.25 13.25 10.40
N CYS A 491 36.07 12.15 11.15
CA CYS A 491 37.20 11.31 11.47
C CYS A 491 37.66 10.52 10.25
N ASP A 492 38.97 10.40 10.07
CA ASP A 492 39.57 9.70 8.93
C ASP A 492 39.41 8.18 9.09
N ASP A 493 38.26 7.67 8.64
CA ASP A 493 37.91 6.26 8.65
C ASP A 493 38.94 5.41 7.86
N LYS A 494 39.58 5.98 6.81
CA LYS A 494 40.59 5.25 6.02
C LYS A 494 41.85 4.96 6.83
N MET A 495 42.15 5.82 7.80
CA MET A 495 43.24 5.64 8.76
C MET A 495 42.79 4.97 10.06
N ASN A 496 41.56 4.43 10.09
CA ASN A 496 40.97 3.73 11.22
C ASN A 496 40.80 4.62 12.47
N TYR A 497 40.39 5.87 12.27
CA TYR A 497 39.95 6.77 13.35
C TYR A 497 38.43 6.73 13.49
N SER A 498 37.92 6.96 14.70
CA SER A 498 36.49 6.99 15.01
C SER A 498 36.16 8.10 15.99
N SER A 499 34.97 8.70 15.89
CA SER A 499 34.58 9.82 16.74
C SER A 499 34.22 9.37 18.15
N TYR A 500 34.81 10.02 19.15
CA TYR A 500 34.43 9.88 20.55
C TYR A 500 34.45 11.26 21.24
N GLY A 501 33.27 11.79 21.56
CA GLY A 501 33.15 13.06 22.29
C GLY A 501 33.69 14.29 21.52
N GLY A 502 33.67 14.27 20.19
CA GLY A 502 34.20 15.36 19.35
C GLY A 502 35.72 15.30 19.12
N VAL A 503 36.33 14.15 19.39
CA VAL A 503 37.75 13.87 19.13
C VAL A 503 37.84 12.55 18.35
N CYS A 504 38.76 12.49 17.39
CA CYS A 504 39.02 11.26 16.65
C CYS A 504 39.98 10.36 17.41
N VAL A 505 39.54 9.16 17.73
CA VAL A 505 40.30 8.12 18.42
C VAL A 505 40.72 7.06 17.41
N SER A 506 42.02 6.80 17.32
CA SER A 506 42.52 5.72 16.48
C SER A 506 42.15 4.37 17.07
N GLY A 507 41.71 3.43 16.23
CA GLY A 507 41.49 2.03 16.63
C GLY A 507 42.77 1.27 16.96
N LYS A 508 43.95 1.91 16.87
CA LYS A 508 45.19 1.38 17.42
C LYS A 508 45.32 1.65 18.92
N CYS A 509 44.70 2.72 19.42
CA CYS A 509 44.71 3.03 20.85
C CYS A 509 43.90 1.99 21.63
N GLY A 510 44.49 1.44 22.68
CA GLY A 510 43.98 0.39 23.55
C GLY A 510 44.21 -1.04 23.03
N ASN A 511 45.17 -1.27 22.13
CA ASN A 511 45.34 -2.57 21.45
C ASN A 511 46.40 -3.52 22.08
N GLY A 512 47.02 -3.10 23.18
CA GLY A 512 48.11 -3.78 23.88
C GLY A 512 49.52 -3.51 23.29
N LYS A 513 49.72 -2.45 22.50
CA LYS A 513 50.99 -2.09 21.84
C LYS A 513 51.14 -0.58 21.75
N ILE A 514 52.40 -0.11 21.81
CA ILE A 514 52.74 1.28 21.55
C ILE A 514 52.94 1.49 20.05
N ASP A 515 51.95 2.14 19.44
CA ASP A 515 51.87 2.36 18.01
C ASP A 515 52.39 3.74 17.56
N LYS A 516 52.71 3.82 16.27
CA LYS A 516 53.07 5.08 15.59
C LYS A 516 51.91 5.55 14.71
N TYR A 517 51.62 6.85 14.80
CA TYR A 517 50.61 7.54 14.02
C TYR A 517 51.22 8.30 12.85
N TYR A 518 50.50 8.27 11.73
CA TYR A 518 50.89 8.87 10.47
C TYR A 518 49.67 9.59 9.86
N GLU A 519 49.92 10.70 9.17
CA GLU A 519 48.94 11.35 8.30
C GLU A 519 48.64 10.47 7.08
N SER A 520 47.53 10.74 6.39
CA SER A 520 47.12 10.04 5.16
C SER A 520 48.15 10.12 4.02
N ASN A 521 49.02 11.13 4.02
CA ASN A 521 50.14 11.28 3.10
C ASN A 521 51.41 10.48 3.53
N GLY A 522 51.35 9.74 4.63
CA GLY A 522 52.46 8.96 5.20
C GLY A 522 53.41 9.73 6.11
N LYS A 523 53.15 11.01 6.41
CA LYS A 523 53.97 11.82 7.32
C LYS A 523 53.77 11.38 8.77
N TYR A 524 54.85 11.15 9.48
CA TYR A 524 54.82 10.78 10.90
C TYR A 524 54.25 11.93 11.76
N ILE A 525 53.27 11.61 12.62
CA ILE A 525 52.64 12.54 13.56
C ILE A 525 53.33 12.40 14.93
N ARG A 526 53.15 11.25 15.57
CA ARG A 526 53.70 10.92 16.90
C ARG A 526 53.71 9.41 17.15
N THR A 527 54.31 9.01 18.27
CA THR A 527 54.19 7.67 18.87
C THR A 527 53.26 7.79 20.08
N GLU A 528 52.49 6.76 20.39
CA GLU A 528 51.72 6.70 21.63
C GLU A 528 52.61 6.85 22.87
N GLU A 529 52.07 7.50 23.89
CA GLU A 529 52.77 7.66 25.18
C GLU A 529 52.38 6.58 26.18
N CYS A 530 51.22 5.94 25.96
CA CYS A 530 50.61 4.91 26.77
C CYS A 530 49.55 4.19 25.92
N ASP A 531 48.98 3.09 26.41
CA ASP A 531 48.03 2.29 25.65
C ASP A 531 46.93 1.72 26.55
N GLY A 532 46.00 2.59 26.96
CA GLY A 532 44.84 2.23 27.78
C GLY A 532 45.13 1.94 29.27
N GLY A 533 46.37 2.13 29.73
CA GLY A 533 46.78 1.96 31.14
C GLY A 533 46.43 3.13 32.06
N VAL A 534 47.04 3.14 33.25
CA VAL A 534 46.75 4.14 34.29
C VAL A 534 47.17 5.54 33.83
N ASN A 535 46.34 6.57 34.08
CA ASN A 535 46.55 7.95 33.64
C ASN A 535 46.78 8.12 32.12
N CYS A 536 46.32 7.16 31.32
CA CYS A 536 46.29 7.24 29.86
C CYS A 536 44.94 7.80 29.40
N ASN A 537 44.94 8.80 28.52
CA ASN A 537 43.72 9.35 27.97
C ASN A 537 43.19 8.52 26.77
N ILE A 538 42.00 8.87 26.29
CA ILE A 538 41.31 8.15 25.20
C ILE A 538 42.02 8.23 23.84
N ILE A 539 43.03 9.08 23.68
CA ILE A 539 43.84 9.21 22.45
C ILE A 539 45.26 8.67 22.66
N CYS A 540 45.48 7.86 23.69
CA CYS A 540 46.77 7.22 24.00
C CYS A 540 47.92 8.23 24.18
N GLN A 541 47.61 9.27 24.96
CA GLN A 541 48.56 10.21 25.53
C GLN A 541 48.45 10.21 27.05
N CYS A 542 49.53 10.55 27.74
CA CYS A 542 49.47 10.73 29.17
C CYS A 542 48.58 11.93 29.52
N ILE A 543 47.73 11.78 30.54
CA ILE A 543 46.95 12.89 31.08
C ILE A 543 47.93 13.99 31.52
N GLU A 544 47.55 15.26 31.33
CA GLU A 544 48.41 16.41 31.65
C GLU A 544 48.98 16.31 33.07
N GLY A 545 50.31 16.41 33.18
CA GLY A 545 51.06 16.27 34.43
C GLY A 545 51.66 14.89 34.68
N PHE A 546 51.35 13.88 33.87
CA PHE A 546 51.92 12.53 33.94
C PHE A 546 52.92 12.28 32.80
N ILE A 547 53.84 11.32 32.99
CA ILE A 547 54.78 10.85 31.97
C ILE A 547 54.69 9.33 31.79
N THR A 548 55.11 8.81 30.63
CA THR A 548 55.16 7.35 30.40
C THR A 548 55.95 6.64 31.48
N SER A 549 55.37 5.59 32.07
CA SER A 549 56.04 4.80 33.10
C SER A 549 57.22 4.01 32.50
N PRO A 550 58.43 4.12 33.07
CA PRO A 550 59.58 3.33 32.64
C PRO A 550 59.39 1.82 32.82
N ASP A 551 58.57 1.42 33.79
CA ASP A 551 58.35 0.03 34.19
C ASP A 551 57.10 -0.58 33.53
N ASP A 552 56.18 0.25 33.03
CA ASP A 552 54.97 -0.15 32.31
C ASP A 552 54.69 0.82 31.15
N PRO A 553 55.14 0.52 29.92
CA PRO A 553 55.00 1.43 28.79
C PRO A 553 53.55 1.71 28.40
N PHE A 554 52.57 0.94 28.93
CA PHE A 554 51.15 1.13 28.64
C PHE A 554 50.46 2.12 29.59
N SER A 555 51.13 2.56 30.65
CA SER A 555 50.60 3.46 31.69
C SER A 555 51.47 4.73 31.88
N CYS A 556 50.92 5.74 32.55
CA CYS A 556 51.59 6.99 32.90
C CYS A 556 51.62 7.24 34.42
N ILE A 557 52.70 7.85 34.92
CA ILE A 557 52.99 8.13 36.34
C ILE A 557 53.35 9.58 36.63
#